data_AF-A0A2W5KYV3-F1
#
_entry.id   AF-A0A2W5KYV3-F1
#
_cell.length_a   1.000
_cell.length_b   1.000
_cell.length_c   1.000
_cell.angle_alpha   90.00
_cell.angle_beta   90.00
_cell.angle_gamma   90.00
#
_symmetry.space_group_name_H-M   'P 1'
#
loop_
_entity.id
_entity.type
_entity.pdbx_description
1 polymer ?
#
loop_
_entity_poly.entity_id
_entity_poly.type
_entity_poly.pdbx_seq_one_letter_code
_entity_poly.pdbx_strand_id
1 'polypeptide(L)'
;MTLHLRGPASIDVSATHNGEAHSFKQTAAETAEWAPGRYWWSIRAESDDSDVIEIETGELLVAPDMVAAPGFDGRTDAEKALAAIDAVLAKRATIDQERYRINNRELYRTPIADLMKLRAHYAATVRRECRKAAGLGGWGRTIPVRFS
;
A
#
# COMPACT_ATOMS: atom_id res chain seq x y z
N MET A 1 8.94 -21.54 15.78
CA MET A 1 8.73 -20.09 15.61
C MET A 1 8.52 -19.78 14.14
N THR A 2 7.49 -19.00 13.84
CA THR A 2 6.98 -18.80 12.48
C THR A 2 6.65 -17.32 12.27
N LEU A 3 7.10 -16.76 11.15
CA LEU A 3 6.73 -15.43 10.68
C LEU A 3 5.56 -15.58 9.72
N HIS A 4 4.44 -14.96 10.06
CA HIS A 4 3.24 -14.91 9.23
C HIS A 4 3.18 -13.55 8.55
N LEU A 5 3.02 -13.51 7.23
CA LEU A 5 2.73 -12.29 6.47
C LEU A 5 1.34 -12.41 5.84
N ARG A 6 0.53 -11.37 5.99
CA ARG A 6 -0.84 -11.28 5.46
C ARG A 6 -1.01 -10.00 4.68
N GLY A 7 -1.43 -10.10 3.42
CA GLY A 7 -1.56 -8.97 2.51
C GLY A 7 -2.09 -9.43 1.15
N PRO A 8 -1.49 -8.99 0.02
CA PRO A 8 -1.81 -9.51 -1.31
C PRO A 8 -1.77 -11.04 -1.43
N ALA A 9 -0.95 -11.70 -0.60
CA ALA A 9 -0.91 -13.14 -0.42
C ALA A 9 -0.81 -13.51 1.07
N SER A 10 -0.95 -14.80 1.37
CA SER A 10 -0.62 -15.36 2.68
C SER A 10 0.69 -16.12 2.58
N ILE A 11 1.70 -15.70 3.34
CA ILE A 11 3.04 -16.28 3.34
C ILE A 11 3.40 -16.64 4.77
N ASP A 12 3.89 -17.87 4.98
CA ASP A 12 4.36 -18.34 6.27
C ASP A 12 5.83 -18.78 6.13
N VAL A 13 6.71 -18.26 6.99
CA VAL A 13 8.14 -18.54 6.95
C VAL A 13 8.57 -19.11 8.30
N SER A 14 9.07 -20.35 8.28
CA SER A 14 9.62 -20.99 9.48
C SER A 14 11.00 -20.42 9.81
N ALA A 15 11.25 -20.14 11.09
CA ALA A 15 12.57 -19.71 11.52
C ALA A 15 13.59 -20.86 11.43
N THR A 16 14.82 -20.53 11.02
CA THR A 16 15.97 -21.42 11.23
C THR A 16 16.58 -21.13 12.59
N HIS A 17 16.74 -22.16 13.42
CA HIS A 17 17.39 -22.08 14.72
C HIS A 17 18.92 -22.13 14.56
N ASN A 18 19.63 -21.19 15.18
CA ASN A 18 21.09 -21.11 15.19
C ASN A 18 21.58 -20.82 16.61
N GLY A 19 21.70 -21.88 17.42
CA GLY A 19 21.95 -21.74 18.86
C GLY A 19 20.78 -20.99 19.50
N GLU A 20 21.05 -19.99 20.34
CA GLU A 20 20.00 -19.23 21.03
C GLU A 20 19.25 -18.22 20.12
N ALA A 21 19.62 -18.11 18.85
CA ALA A 21 19.02 -17.16 17.91
C ALA A 21 18.11 -17.84 16.88
N HIS A 22 17.02 -17.15 16.52
CA HIS A 22 16.14 -17.52 15.41
C HIS A 22 16.31 -16.53 14.26
N SER A 23 16.53 -17.03 13.04
CA SER A 23 16.63 -16.20 11.84
C SER A 23 15.59 -16.61 10.79
N PHE A 24 14.94 -15.64 10.17
CA PHE A 24 14.09 -15.84 9.00
C PHE A 24 14.88 -15.46 7.76
N LYS A 25 15.02 -16.39 6.81
CA LYS A 25 15.75 -16.15 5.57
C LYS A 25 15.08 -16.91 4.44
N GLN A 26 14.62 -16.18 3.43
CA GLN A 26 14.19 -16.73 2.16
C GLN A 26 15.18 -16.39 1.07
N THR A 27 15.25 -17.23 0.06
CA THR A 27 16.09 -17.01 -1.11
C THR A 27 15.50 -15.91 -2.00
N ALA A 28 16.35 -15.30 -2.82
CA ALA A 28 15.90 -14.30 -3.79
C ALA A 28 14.84 -14.86 -4.75
N ALA A 29 14.95 -16.13 -5.13
CA ALA A 29 13.98 -16.82 -5.99
C ALA A 29 12.59 -16.90 -5.34
N GLU A 30 12.52 -17.31 -4.07
CA GLU A 30 11.24 -17.39 -3.35
C GLU A 30 10.62 -16.02 -3.10
N THR A 31 11.43 -15.02 -2.73
CA THR A 31 10.92 -13.66 -2.52
C THR A 31 10.49 -12.98 -3.82
N ALA A 32 11.05 -13.38 -4.97
CA ALA A 32 10.64 -12.85 -6.27
C ALA A 32 9.22 -13.28 -6.68
N GLU A 33 8.74 -14.40 -6.13
CA GLU A 33 7.37 -14.89 -6.35
C GLU A 33 6.34 -14.18 -5.46
N TRP A 34 6.79 -13.40 -4.48
CA TRP A 34 5.88 -12.71 -3.56
C TRP A 34 5.14 -11.59 -4.28
N ALA A 35 3.81 -11.62 -4.21
CA ALA A 35 2.99 -10.59 -4.79
C ALA A 35 3.32 -9.22 -4.16
N PRO A 36 3.67 -8.20 -4.96
CA PRO A 36 4.06 -6.90 -4.42
C PRO A 36 2.89 -6.22 -3.72
N GLY A 37 3.19 -5.50 -2.64
CA GLY A 37 2.21 -4.77 -1.85
C GLY A 37 2.52 -4.77 -0.36
N ARG A 38 1.58 -4.23 0.41
CA ARG A 38 1.69 -4.09 1.86
C ARG A 38 1.24 -5.37 2.56
N TYR A 39 2.07 -5.86 3.47
CA TYR A 39 1.78 -7.00 4.33
C TYR A 39 1.80 -6.56 5.79
N TRP A 40 0.88 -7.11 6.58
CA TRP A 40 0.98 -7.14 8.03
C TRP A 40 1.67 -8.43 8.43
N TRP A 41 2.66 -8.33 9.29
CA TRP A 41 3.42 -9.49 9.74
C TRP A 41 3.30 -9.68 11.24
N SER A 42 3.33 -10.95 11.66
CA SER A 42 3.29 -11.37 13.06
C SER A 42 4.26 -12.54 13.23
N ILE A 43 5.14 -12.44 14.22
CA ILE A 43 6.05 -13.50 14.60
C ILE A 43 5.46 -14.24 15.78
N ARG A 44 5.30 -15.55 15.65
CA ARG A 44 4.72 -16.41 16.68
C ARG A 44 5.67 -17.53 17.08
N ALA A 45 5.78 -17.78 18.38
CA ALA A 45 6.40 -18.98 18.92
C ALA A 45 5.30 -19.91 19.45
N GLU A 46 5.45 -21.18 19.14
CA GLU A 46 4.62 -22.25 19.70
C GLU A 46 5.49 -22.99 20.71
N SER A 47 4.93 -23.22 21.90
CA SER A 47 5.54 -24.04 22.94
C SER A 47 5.15 -25.51 22.79
N ASP A 48 5.87 -26.40 23.47
CA ASP A 48 5.60 -27.83 23.45
C ASP A 48 4.18 -28.18 23.98
N ASP A 49 3.59 -27.32 24.81
CA ASP A 49 2.23 -27.44 25.34
C ASP A 49 1.15 -26.87 24.39
N SER A 50 1.51 -26.56 23.13
CA SER A 50 0.63 -25.95 22.11
C SER A 50 0.16 -24.52 22.42
N ASP A 51 0.76 -23.84 23.42
CA ASP A 51 0.53 -22.41 23.61
C ASP A 51 1.24 -21.61 22.52
N VAL A 52 0.51 -20.63 21.96
CA VAL A 52 1.02 -19.72 20.92
C VAL A 52 1.20 -18.33 21.48
N ILE A 53 2.43 -17.82 21.40
CA ILE A 53 2.82 -16.49 21.88
C ILE A 53 3.19 -15.61 20.68
N GLU A 54 2.57 -14.44 20.56
CA GLU A 54 2.97 -13.40 19.61
C GLU A 54 4.15 -12.61 20.19
N ILE A 55 5.26 -12.61 19.46
CA ILE A 55 6.52 -11.97 19.88
C ILE A 55 6.56 -10.53 19.39
N GLU A 56 6.28 -10.33 18.11
CA GLU A 56 6.34 -9.02 17.47
C GLU A 56 5.38 -8.97 16.28
N THR A 57 4.92 -7.77 15.96
CA THR A 57 4.00 -7.51 14.85
C THR A 57 4.32 -6.17 14.21
N GLY A 58 3.99 -6.03 12.94
CA GLY A 58 4.25 -4.80 12.21
C GLY A 58 3.76 -4.81 10.78
N GLU A 59 4.27 -3.86 10.00
CA GLU A 59 4.00 -3.76 8.56
C GLU A 59 5.29 -3.88 7.76
N LEU A 60 5.17 -4.47 6.57
CA LEU A 60 6.23 -4.59 5.59
C LEU A 60 5.68 -4.24 4.21
N LEU A 61 6.48 -3.59 3.38
CA LEU A 61 6.18 -3.37 1.97
C LEU A 61 7.07 -4.29 1.13
N VAL A 62 6.45 -5.22 0.39
CA VAL A 62 7.14 -5.96 -0.68
C VAL A 62 7.08 -5.08 -1.93
N ALA A 63 8.21 -4.49 -2.29
CA ALA A 63 8.30 -3.66 -3.48
C ALA A 63 8.22 -4.52 -4.75
N PRO A 64 7.54 -4.06 -5.81
CA PRO A 64 7.59 -4.74 -7.09
C PRO A 64 9.01 -4.71 -7.66
N ASP A 65 9.40 -5.80 -8.31
CA ASP A 65 10.65 -5.84 -9.05
C ASP A 65 10.56 -4.92 -10.27
N MET A 66 11.35 -3.85 -10.25
CA MET A 66 11.40 -2.86 -11.33
C MET A 66 12.02 -3.41 -12.62
N VAL A 67 12.85 -4.45 -12.54
CA VAL A 67 13.55 -5.05 -13.68
C VAL A 67 12.67 -6.10 -14.36
N ALA A 68 11.90 -6.85 -13.58
CA ALA A 68 11.02 -7.92 -14.10
C ALA A 68 9.63 -7.43 -14.51
N ALA A 69 9.15 -6.28 -14.02
CA ALA A 69 7.83 -5.77 -14.38
C ALA A 69 7.81 -5.16 -15.80
N PRO A 70 6.85 -5.54 -16.68
CA PRO A 70 6.73 -4.98 -18.04
C PRO A 70 6.39 -3.47 -18.05
N GLY A 71 6.06 -2.91 -16.88
CA GLY A 71 5.97 -1.49 -16.61
C GLY A 71 5.83 -1.28 -15.10
N PHE A 72 6.53 -0.29 -14.55
CA PHE A 72 6.41 0.09 -13.15
C PHE A 72 5.63 1.39 -13.04
N ASP A 73 4.45 1.32 -12.42
CA ASP A 73 3.71 2.53 -12.04
C ASP A 73 4.12 2.96 -10.62
N GLY A 74 5.15 3.80 -10.57
CA GLY A 74 5.70 4.36 -9.34
C GLY A 74 4.83 5.40 -8.64
N ARG A 75 3.63 5.66 -9.17
CA ARG A 75 2.67 6.56 -8.53
C ARG A 75 2.19 6.00 -7.20
N THR A 76 1.99 6.88 -6.23
CA THR A 76 1.34 6.52 -4.96
C THR A 76 -0.12 6.14 -5.18
N ASP A 77 -0.73 5.43 -4.22
CA ASP A 77 -2.15 5.08 -4.29
C ASP A 77 -3.04 6.34 -4.41
N ALA A 78 -2.63 7.43 -3.76
CA ALA A 78 -3.32 8.71 -3.85
C ALA A 78 -3.22 9.34 -5.25
N GLU A 79 -2.06 9.26 -5.90
CA GLU A 79 -1.87 9.71 -7.28
C GLU A 79 -2.70 8.89 -8.28
N LYS A 80 -2.74 7.56 -8.09
CA LYS A 80 -3.58 6.65 -8.88
C LYS A 80 -5.07 6.98 -8.71
N ALA A 81 -5.52 7.18 -7.47
CA ALA A 81 -6.91 7.54 -7.18
C ALA A 81 -7.29 8.89 -7.78
N LEU A 82 -6.43 9.91 -7.65
CA LEU A 82 -6.65 11.23 -8.24
C LEU A 82 -6.77 11.15 -9.77
N ALA A 83 -5.86 10.43 -10.42
CA ALA A 83 -5.89 10.24 -11.88
C ALA A 83 -7.18 9.54 -12.35
N ALA A 84 -7.65 8.53 -11.60
CA ALA A 84 -8.89 7.85 -11.92
C ALA A 84 -10.11 8.78 -11.78
N ILE A 85 -10.15 9.63 -10.74
CA ILE A 85 -11.23 10.61 -10.56
C ILE A 85 -11.21 11.65 -11.68
N ASP A 86 -10.03 12.16 -12.04
CA ASP A 86 -9.86 13.13 -13.12
C ASP A 86 -10.30 12.55 -14.47
N ALA A 87 -10.00 11.27 -14.73
CA ALA A 87 -10.47 10.56 -15.92
C ALA A 87 -12.01 10.42 -15.95
N VAL A 88 -12.65 10.13 -14.81
CA VAL A 88 -14.12 10.06 -14.72
C VAL A 88 -14.74 11.43 -14.98
N LEU A 89 -14.20 12.50 -14.40
CA LEU A 89 -14.68 13.86 -14.61
C LEU A 89 -14.53 14.28 -16.08
N ALA A 90 -13.37 14.02 -16.69
CA ALA A 90 -13.12 14.31 -18.11
C ALA A 90 -14.10 13.57 -19.04
N LYS A 91 -14.36 12.29 -18.76
CA LYS A 91 -15.31 11.48 -19.55
C LYS A 91 -16.76 11.94 -19.40
N ARG A 92 -17.15 12.47 -18.23
CA ARG A 92 -18.50 12.99 -18.01
C ARG A 92 -18.72 14.37 -18.63
N ALA A 93 -17.68 15.20 -18.64
CA ALA A 93 -17.73 16.51 -19.31
C ALA A 93 -18.04 16.39 -20.81
N THR A 94 -17.74 15.26 -21.45
CA THR A 94 -18.00 15.01 -22.87
C THR A 94 -19.30 14.26 -23.15
N ILE A 95 -19.84 13.49 -22.18
CA ILE A 95 -21.04 12.66 -22.33
C ILE A 95 -21.89 12.87 -21.07
N ASP A 96 -22.62 13.97 -21.03
CA ASP A 96 -23.35 14.36 -19.83
C ASP A 96 -24.70 13.64 -19.74
N GLN A 97 -24.74 12.56 -18.95
CA GLN A 97 -25.97 11.90 -18.53
C GLN A 97 -25.82 11.43 -17.08
N GLU A 98 -26.42 12.18 -16.15
CA GLU A 98 -26.42 11.83 -14.72
C GLU A 98 -27.27 10.59 -14.42
N ARG A 99 -28.34 10.37 -15.19
CA ARG A 99 -29.23 9.21 -15.06
C ARG A 99 -29.62 8.66 -16.42
N TYR A 100 -29.45 7.36 -16.60
CA TYR A 100 -29.90 6.66 -17.80
C TYR A 100 -30.71 5.44 -17.40
N ARG A 101 -31.88 5.28 -18.01
CA ARG A 101 -32.76 4.12 -17.83
C ARG A 101 -32.91 3.42 -19.17
N ILE A 102 -32.53 2.15 -19.23
CA ILE A 102 -32.80 1.28 -20.37
C ILE A 102 -33.71 0.16 -19.88
N ASN A 103 -34.92 0.07 -20.44
CA ASN A 103 -35.91 -0.93 -20.06
C ASN A 103 -36.15 -0.96 -18.53
N ASN A 104 -35.76 -2.06 -17.88
CA ASN A 104 -35.87 -2.32 -16.44
C ASN A 104 -34.54 -2.20 -15.69
N ARG A 105 -33.50 -1.61 -16.29
CA ARG A 105 -32.19 -1.38 -15.63
C ARG A 105 -32.00 0.10 -15.37
N GLU A 106 -31.68 0.43 -14.12
CA GLU A 106 -31.33 1.78 -13.68
C GLU A 106 -29.86 1.79 -13.26
N LEU A 107 -29.08 2.74 -13.83
CA LEU A 107 -27.71 2.99 -13.43
C LEU A 107 -27.64 4.32 -12.69
N TYR A 108 -27.27 4.27 -11.42
CA TYR A 108 -26.96 5.44 -10.61
C TYR A 108 -25.44 5.63 -10.59
N ARG A 109 -24.99 6.84 -10.90
CA ARG A 109 -23.58 7.20 -10.88
C ARG A 109 -23.29 8.11 -9.69
N THR A 110 -22.06 8.09 -9.18
CA THR A 110 -21.61 9.04 -8.15
C THR A 110 -21.88 10.48 -8.61
N PRO A 111 -22.53 11.33 -7.81
CA PRO A 111 -22.77 12.73 -8.16
C PRO A 111 -21.47 13.50 -8.41
N ILE A 112 -21.49 14.47 -9.33
CA ILE A 112 -20.31 15.29 -9.66
C ILE A 112 -19.78 16.01 -8.41
N ALA A 113 -20.67 16.51 -7.55
CA ALA A 113 -20.30 17.19 -6.31
C ALA A 113 -19.43 16.31 -5.39
N ASP A 114 -19.73 15.01 -5.29
CA ASP A 114 -18.95 14.09 -4.46
C ASP A 114 -17.62 13.73 -5.12
N LEU A 115 -17.59 13.58 -6.45
CA LEU A 115 -16.33 13.43 -7.20
C LEU A 115 -15.41 14.65 -7.00
N MET A 116 -15.94 15.88 -6.98
CA MET A 116 -15.15 17.08 -6.70
C MET A 116 -14.56 17.09 -5.29
N LYS A 117 -15.32 16.62 -4.28
CA LYS A 117 -14.81 16.48 -2.90
C LYS A 117 -13.69 15.45 -2.83
N LEU A 118 -13.87 14.28 -3.44
CA LEU A 118 -12.85 13.23 -3.50
C LEU A 118 -11.59 13.73 -4.21
N ARG A 119 -11.74 14.44 -5.34
CA ARG A 119 -10.64 15.06 -6.06
C ARG A 119 -9.84 16.00 -5.17
N ALA A 120 -10.51 16.92 -4.46
CA ALA A 120 -9.85 17.86 -3.57
C ALA A 120 -9.08 17.16 -2.45
N HIS A 121 -9.67 16.12 -1.86
CA HIS A 121 -9.05 15.29 -0.83
C HIS A 121 -7.75 14.63 -1.34
N TYR A 122 -7.84 13.89 -2.45
CA TYR A 122 -6.66 13.19 -3.00
C TYR A 122 -5.60 14.17 -3.49
N ALA A 123 -5.97 15.29 -4.11
CA ALA A 123 -5.01 16.32 -4.50
C ALA A 123 -4.23 16.90 -3.31
N ALA A 124 -4.89 17.11 -2.17
CA ALA A 124 -4.22 17.55 -0.94
C ALA A 124 -3.28 16.47 -0.37
N THR A 125 -3.69 15.20 -0.44
CA THR A 125 -2.87 14.06 -0.03
C THR A 125 -1.61 13.92 -0.88
N VAL A 126 -1.74 13.95 -2.22
CA VAL A 126 -0.58 13.91 -3.13
C VAL A 126 0.39 15.05 -2.83
N ARG A 127 -0.11 16.30 -2.65
CA ARG A 127 0.75 17.44 -2.27
C ARG A 127 1.48 17.25 -0.94
N ARG A 128 0.89 16.52 0.01
CA ARG A 128 1.53 16.19 1.29
C ARG A 128 2.61 15.13 1.10
N GLU A 129 2.35 14.12 0.27
CA GLU A 129 3.31 13.07 -0.08
C GLU A 129 4.52 13.63 -0.82
N CYS A 130 4.31 14.46 -1.86
CA CYS A 130 5.40 15.11 -2.58
C CYS A 130 6.27 15.98 -1.66
N ARG A 131 5.66 16.73 -0.73
CA ARG A 131 6.40 17.55 0.25
C ARG A 131 7.24 16.70 1.20
N LYS A 132 6.68 15.59 1.70
CA LYS A 132 7.43 14.64 2.55
C LYS A 132 8.59 14.03 1.78
N ALA A 133 8.36 13.58 0.54
CA ALA A 133 9.40 13.02 -0.33
C ALA A 133 10.52 14.03 -0.64
N ALA A 134 10.19 15.31 -0.78
CA ALA A 134 11.15 16.39 -0.97
C ALA A 134 11.90 16.81 0.30
N GLY A 135 11.68 16.13 1.45
CA GLY A 135 12.29 16.50 2.73
C GLY A 135 11.78 17.83 3.30
N LEU A 136 10.70 18.37 2.74
CA LEU A 136 10.03 19.58 3.19
C LEU A 136 8.98 19.18 4.24
N GLY A 137 9.46 18.82 5.43
CA GLY A 137 8.61 18.68 6.60
C GLY A 137 7.90 19.99 6.93
N GLY A 138 6.91 19.97 7.83
CA GLY A 138 6.11 21.14 8.23
C GLY A 138 6.93 22.34 8.77
N TRP A 139 8.24 22.16 8.97
CA TRP A 139 9.21 23.13 9.46
C TRP A 139 10.29 23.51 8.43
N GLY A 140 10.11 23.18 7.14
CA GLY A 140 11.13 23.40 6.11
C GLY A 140 12.33 22.46 6.25
N ARG A 141 13.44 22.77 5.55
CA ARG A 141 14.66 21.95 5.55
C ARG A 141 15.38 22.07 6.90
N THR A 142 15.01 21.23 7.86
CA THR A 142 15.66 21.16 9.17
C THR A 142 17.06 20.55 9.02
N ILE A 143 18.11 21.33 9.30
CA ILE A 143 19.48 20.84 9.46
C ILE A 143 19.66 20.52 10.95
N PRO A 144 19.75 19.25 11.37
CA PRO A 144 19.99 18.93 12.77
C PRO A 144 21.42 19.34 13.15
N VAL A 145 21.54 20.34 14.02
CA VAL A 145 22.82 20.76 14.59
C VAL A 145 22.90 20.19 16.01
N ARG A 146 23.90 19.36 16.31
CA ARG A 146 24.19 18.94 17.69
C ARG A 146 25.06 20.01 18.34
N PHE A 147 24.61 20.56 19.46
CA PHE A 147 25.49 21.29 20.38
C PHE A 147 26.23 20.26 21.23
N SER A 148 27.56 20.35 21.22
CA SER A 148 28.48 19.60 22.07
C SER A 148 28.51 20.18 23.48
#